data_AF-A0A7W1AEL4-F1
#
_entry.id   AF-A0A7W1AEL4-F1
#
_cell.length_a   1.000
_cell.length_b   1.000
_cell.length_c   1.000
_cell.angle_alpha   90.00
_cell.angle_beta   90.00
_cell.angle_gamma   90.00
#
_symmetry.space_group_name_H-M   'P 1'
#
loop_
_entity.id
_entity.type
_entity.pdbx_description
1 polymer ?
#
loop_
_entity_poly.entity_id
_entity_poly.type
_entity_poly.pdbx_seq_one_letter_code
_entity_poly.pdbx_strand_id
1 'polypeptide(L)'
;MADRSTAVARIDRFPVVAATLAIGLGVALLQGYVYGYVPLVPRALFLPAAQPLDAILFVLAGTALLALRIGAGRLRQVTATLTATLAALLLAQYLFPIDLRLDTLFFADQVSQLARVFPGRPAPLTCVAFLLLGLLLLVAPAARSRSR
;
A
#
# COMPACT_ATOMS: atom_id res chain seq x y z
N MET A 1 -35.63 2.01 17.59
CA MET A 1 -35.35 2.65 16.28
C MET A 1 -34.09 3.54 16.29
N ALA A 2 -33.25 3.52 17.34
CA ALA A 2 -32.09 4.41 17.52
C ALA A 2 -30.70 3.78 17.23
N ASP A 3 -30.62 2.52 16.78
CA ASP A 3 -29.35 1.79 16.63
C ASP A 3 -28.81 1.74 15.18
N ARG A 4 -29.64 2.11 14.19
CA ARG A 4 -29.22 2.12 12.77
C ARG A 4 -28.22 3.25 12.45
N SER A 5 -28.24 4.37 13.19
CA SER A 5 -27.40 5.54 12.88
C SER A 5 -25.96 5.38 13.35
N THR A 6 -25.73 4.71 14.48
CA THR A 6 -24.40 4.43 15.05
C THR A 6 -23.66 3.36 14.27
N ALA A 7 -24.37 2.29 13.84
CA ALA A 7 -23.80 1.23 13.01
C ALA A 7 -23.36 1.74 11.63
N VAL A 8 -24.19 2.55 10.96
CA VAL A 8 -23.86 3.15 9.66
C VAL A 8 -22.70 4.15 9.79
N ALA A 9 -22.69 4.97 10.84
CA ALA A 9 -21.58 5.89 11.10
C ALA A 9 -20.24 5.17 11.38
N ARG A 10 -20.26 3.99 12.00
CA ARG A 10 -19.07 3.14 12.17
C ARG A 10 -18.57 2.58 10.85
N ILE A 11 -19.47 2.11 9.98
CA ILE A 11 -19.14 1.62 8.63
C ILE A 11 -18.49 2.74 7.80
N ASP A 12 -18.97 3.98 7.94
CA ASP A 12 -18.43 5.13 7.21
C ASP A 12 -17.04 5.59 7.68
N ARG A 13 -16.69 5.36 8.96
CA ARG A 13 -15.40 5.75 9.54
C ARG A 13 -14.31 4.70 9.29
N PHE A 14 -14.70 3.44 9.13
CA PHE A 14 -13.76 2.34 8.98
C PHE A 14 -12.76 2.53 7.81
N PRO A 15 -13.18 2.94 6.59
CA PRO A 15 -12.25 3.19 5.49
C PRO A 15 -11.26 4.32 5.78
N VAL A 16 -11.68 5.36 6.51
CA VAL A 16 -10.83 6.50 6.85
C VAL A 16 -9.76 6.09 7.86
N VAL A 17 -10.14 5.33 8.89
CA VAL A 17 -9.19 4.79 9.87
C VAL A 17 -8.20 3.86 9.16
N ALA A 18 -8.68 2.94 8.33
CA ALA A 18 -7.83 2.04 7.55
C ALA A 18 -6.86 2.80 6.63
N ALA A 19 -7.34 3.81 5.91
CA ALA A 19 -6.50 4.66 5.05
C ALA A 19 -5.41 5.38 5.85
N THR A 20 -5.78 5.98 6.98
CA THR A 20 -4.86 6.75 7.83
C THR A 20 -3.79 5.84 8.44
N LEU A 21 -4.18 4.66 8.93
CA LEU A 21 -3.25 3.67 9.45
C LEU A 21 -2.32 3.15 8.35
N ALA A 22 -2.84 2.87 7.15
CA ALA A 22 -2.03 2.42 6.02
C ALA A 22 -0.98 3.48 5.62
N ILE A 23 -1.39 4.74 5.47
CA ILE A 23 -0.47 5.84 5.18
C ILE A 23 0.57 5.99 6.30
N GLY A 24 0.13 5.99 7.56
CA GLY A 24 1.02 6.14 8.71
C GLY A 24 2.06 5.01 8.78
N LEU A 25 1.63 3.76 8.57
CA LEU A 25 2.53 2.61 8.54
C LEU A 25 3.53 2.72 7.38
N GLY A 26 3.07 3.07 6.18
CA GLY A 26 3.95 3.25 5.02
C GLY A 26 4.98 4.36 5.24
N VAL A 27 4.57 5.51 5.79
CA VAL A 27 5.51 6.61 6.12
C VAL A 27 6.51 6.19 7.20
N ALA A 28 6.06 5.52 8.26
CA ALA A 28 6.93 5.05 9.33
C ALA A 28 7.96 4.02 8.83
N LEU A 29 7.54 3.11 7.94
CA LEU A 29 8.44 2.16 7.29
C LEU A 29 9.48 2.89 6.43
N LEU A 30 9.06 3.83 5.58
CA LEU A 30 9.99 4.63 4.77
C LEU A 30 10.99 5.39 5.63
N GLN A 31 10.55 6.00 6.73
CA GLN A 31 11.45 6.65 7.69
C GLN A 31 12.43 5.65 8.30
N GLY A 32 11.98 4.46 8.67
CA GLY A 32 12.83 3.39 9.19
C GLY A 32 13.95 2.99 8.21
N TYR A 33 13.68 3.01 6.91
CA TYR A 33 14.70 2.82 5.87
C TYR A 33 15.60 4.04 5.69
N VAL A 34 15.05 5.25 5.68
CA VAL A 34 15.84 6.50 5.57
C VAL A 34 16.86 6.61 6.70
N TYR A 35 16.47 6.30 7.94
CA TYR A 35 17.35 6.36 9.10
C TYR A 35 18.15 5.08 9.36
N GLY A 36 17.97 4.02 8.54
CA GLY A 36 18.72 2.77 8.65
C GLY A 36 18.40 1.92 9.88
N TYR A 37 17.26 2.16 10.55
CA TYR A 37 16.84 1.35 11.70
C TYR A 37 16.28 -0.01 11.31
N VAL A 38 15.64 -0.12 10.14
CA VAL A 38 14.94 -1.35 9.71
C VAL A 38 15.87 -2.56 9.62
N PRO A 39 17.09 -2.49 9.03
CA PRO A 39 18.05 -3.59 9.03
C PRO A 39 18.50 -4.05 10.42
N LEU A 40 18.44 -3.17 11.43
CA LEU A 40 19.00 -3.39 12.77
C LEU A 40 18.02 -4.09 13.72
N VAL A 41 16.72 -4.13 13.41
CA VAL A 41 15.72 -4.76 14.27
C VAL A 41 15.82 -6.28 14.18
N PRO A 42 16.01 -7.02 15.29
CA PRO A 42 16.00 -8.47 15.31
C PRO A 42 14.67 -9.01 14.80
N ARG A 43 14.71 -9.88 13.78
CA ARG A 43 13.49 -10.44 13.18
C ARG A 43 13.29 -11.86 13.64
N ALA A 44 12.07 -12.14 14.09
CA ALA A 44 11.64 -13.52 14.23
C ALA A 44 11.76 -14.19 12.85
N LEU A 45 12.28 -15.43 12.84
CA LEU A 45 12.56 -16.22 11.62
C LEU A 45 11.38 -16.31 10.63
N PHE A 46 10.15 -16.04 11.10
CA PHE A 46 8.89 -16.24 10.38
C PHE A 46 8.16 -14.94 9.99
N LEU A 47 8.67 -13.75 10.33
CA LEU A 47 8.09 -12.48 9.87
C LEU A 47 8.94 -11.89 8.74
N PRO A 48 8.45 -11.92 7.48
CA PRO A 48 9.12 -11.25 6.38
C PRO A 48 9.27 -9.77 6.71
N ALA A 49 10.46 -9.21 6.46
CA ALA A 49 10.66 -7.78 6.62
C ALA A 49 9.81 -7.03 5.59
N ALA A 50 9.06 -6.02 6.03
CA ALA A 50 8.36 -5.12 5.13
C ALA A 50 9.38 -4.40 4.25
N GLN A 51 9.25 -4.55 2.94
CA GLN A 51 10.17 -3.97 1.95
C GLN A 51 9.81 -2.50 1.68
N PRO A 52 10.73 -1.68 1.14
CA PRO A 52 10.43 -0.27 0.82
C PRO A 52 9.25 -0.12 -0.14
N LEU A 53 9.11 -1.05 -1.08
CA LEU A 53 8.00 -1.06 -2.03
C LEU A 53 6.65 -1.39 -1.37
N ASP A 54 6.62 -2.19 -0.30
CA ASP A 54 5.41 -2.39 0.50
C ASP A 54 4.92 -1.06 1.07
N ALA A 55 5.86 -0.28 1.61
CA ALA A 55 5.57 1.01 2.21
C ALA A 55 5.01 2.01 1.18
N ILE A 56 5.55 2.02 -0.04
CA ILE A 56 5.03 2.82 -1.15
C ILE A 56 3.60 2.38 -1.52
N LEU A 57 3.35 1.08 -1.66
CA LEU A 57 2.02 0.55 -1.95
C LEU A 57 1.00 0.92 -0.85
N PHE A 58 1.39 0.86 0.43
CA PHE A 58 0.56 1.31 1.55
C PHE A 58 0.19 2.79 1.46
N VAL A 59 1.17 3.67 1.18
CA VAL A 59 0.92 5.11 1.04
C VAL A 59 0.00 5.39 -0.15
N LEU A 60 0.27 4.79 -1.32
CA LEU A 60 -0.54 5.01 -2.52
C LEU A 60 -1.97 4.51 -2.35
N ALA A 61 -2.15 3.28 -1.85
CA ALA A 61 -3.47 2.69 -1.65
C ALA A 61 -4.27 3.42 -0.56
N GLY A 62 -3.62 3.78 0.56
CA GLY A 62 -4.24 4.57 1.61
C GLY A 62 -4.65 5.97 1.12
N THR A 63 -3.81 6.61 0.31
CA THR A 63 -4.14 7.91 -0.32
C THR A 63 -5.32 7.78 -1.29
N ALA A 64 -5.36 6.73 -2.11
CA ALA A 64 -6.48 6.46 -3.01
C ALA A 64 -7.79 6.24 -2.25
N LEU A 65 -7.74 5.50 -1.13
CA LEU A 65 -8.90 5.28 -0.27
C LEU A 65 -9.36 6.56 0.43
N LEU A 66 -8.43 7.40 0.90
CA LEU A 66 -8.76 8.70 1.49
C LEU A 66 -9.35 9.66 0.45
N ALA A 67 -8.75 9.71 -0.75
CA ALA A 67 -9.21 10.50 -1.88
C ALA A 67 -10.63 10.13 -2.33
N LEU A 68 -10.97 8.82 -2.28
CA LEU A 68 -12.33 8.35 -2.49
C LEU A 68 -13.31 8.99 -1.50
N ARG A 69 -12.94 9.10 -0.21
CA ARG A 69 -13.83 9.63 0.84
C ARG A 69 -14.02 11.15 0.77
N ILE A 70 -12.98 11.90 0.42
CA ILE A 70 -13.06 13.37 0.28
C ILE A 70 -13.56 13.83 -1.10
N GLY A 71 -13.91 12.91 -2.00
CA GLY A 71 -14.39 13.24 -3.34
C GLY A 71 -13.32 13.74 -4.31
N ALA A 72 -12.03 13.54 -4.00
CA ALA A 72 -10.90 13.95 -4.83
C ALA A 72 -10.67 12.94 -5.98
N GLY A 73 -11.59 12.93 -6.97
CA GLY A 73 -11.62 11.92 -8.04
C GLY A 73 -10.31 11.78 -8.82
N ARG A 74 -9.66 12.90 -9.18
CA ARG A 74 -8.35 12.87 -9.89
C ARG A 74 -7.25 12.25 -9.04
N LEU A 75 -7.12 12.67 -7.78
CA LEU A 75 -6.10 12.13 -6.87
C LEU A 75 -6.32 10.64 -6.66
N ARG A 76 -7.57 10.21 -6.47
CA ARG A 76 -7.95 8.80 -6.37
C ARG A 76 -7.54 8.02 -7.62
N GLN A 77 -7.89 8.52 -8.81
CA GLN A 77 -7.55 7.85 -10.06
C GLN A 77 -6.04 7.68 -10.23
N VAL A 78 -5.28 8.76 -10.03
CA VAL A 78 -3.81 8.71 -10.16
C VAL A 78 -3.21 7.72 -9.18
N THR A 79 -3.55 7.84 -7.89
CA THR A 79 -2.97 6.98 -6.84
C THR A 79 -3.42 5.53 -6.95
N ALA A 80 -4.66 5.25 -7.34
CA ALA A 80 -5.16 3.91 -7.59
C ALA A 80 -4.52 3.26 -8.82
N THR A 81 -4.37 4.01 -9.93
CA THR A 81 -3.65 3.54 -11.12
C THR A 81 -2.21 3.21 -10.77
N LEU A 82 -1.49 4.12 -10.08
CA LEU A 82 -0.11 3.86 -9.66
C LEU A 82 0.00 2.62 -8.77
N THR A 83 -0.93 2.44 -7.82
CA THR A 83 -0.98 1.25 -6.96
C THR A 83 -1.15 -0.02 -7.80
N ALA A 84 -2.14 -0.05 -8.70
CA ALA A 84 -2.43 -1.22 -9.53
C ALA A 84 -1.28 -1.52 -10.50
N THR A 85 -0.75 -0.51 -11.18
CA THR A 85 0.38 -0.68 -12.11
C THR A 85 1.62 -1.18 -11.38
N LEU A 86 1.99 -0.57 -10.25
CA LEU A 86 3.17 -1.01 -9.50
C LEU A 86 3.01 -2.45 -8.99
N ALA A 87 1.86 -2.80 -8.44
CA ALA A 87 1.58 -4.16 -7.98
C ALA A 87 1.58 -5.18 -9.14
N ALA A 88 1.05 -4.81 -10.31
CA ALA A 88 1.08 -5.65 -11.51
C ALA A 88 2.51 -5.87 -12.02
N LEU A 89 3.34 -4.82 -12.05
CA LEU A 89 4.75 -4.93 -12.44
C LEU A 89 5.52 -5.84 -11.48
N LEU A 90 5.28 -5.72 -10.17
CA LEU A 90 5.90 -6.58 -9.17
C LEU A 90 5.48 -8.05 -9.34
N LEU A 91 4.18 -8.31 -9.62
CA LEU A 91 3.71 -9.66 -9.94
C LEU A 91 4.31 -10.19 -11.25
N ALA A 92 4.45 -9.34 -12.27
CA ALA A 92 5.06 -9.74 -13.53
C ALA A 92 6.51 -10.24 -13.33
N GLN A 93 7.27 -9.65 -12.40
CA GLN A 93 8.61 -10.14 -12.04
C GLN A 93 8.62 -11.51 -11.34
N TYR A 94 7.47 -11.96 -10.80
CA TYR A 94 7.31 -13.31 -10.26
C TYR A 94 6.84 -14.31 -11.31
N LEU A 95 6.00 -13.87 -12.26
CA LEU A 95 5.41 -14.73 -13.29
C LEU A 95 6.30 -14.91 -14.51
N PHE A 96 7.08 -13.89 -14.85
CA PHE A 96 7.96 -13.85 -16.01
C PHE A 96 9.42 -13.74 -15.56
N PRO A 97 10.38 -14.29 -16.31
CA PRO A 97 11.81 -14.15 -16.04
C PRO A 97 12.33 -12.77 -16.47
N ILE A 98 11.62 -11.71 -16.09
CA ILE A 98 11.95 -10.32 -16.40
C ILE A 98 12.44 -9.69 -15.10
N ASP A 99 13.67 -9.17 -15.11
CA ASP A 99 14.21 -8.38 -14.01
C ASP A 99 14.04 -6.89 -14.33
N LEU A 100 12.99 -6.28 -13.77
CA LEU A 100 12.75 -4.85 -13.87
C LEU A 100 13.56 -4.06 -12.83
N ARG A 101 14.24 -4.75 -11.91
CA ARG A 101 15.07 -4.19 -10.84
C ARG A 101 14.35 -3.19 -9.93
N LEU A 102 13.01 -3.19 -9.94
CA LEU A 102 12.18 -2.29 -9.12
C LEU A 102 12.48 -2.46 -7.63
N ASP A 103 12.78 -3.70 -7.25
CA ASP A 103 13.13 -4.19 -5.92
C ASP A 103 14.32 -3.45 -5.30
N THR A 104 15.25 -3.01 -6.14
CA THR A 104 16.49 -2.35 -5.74
C THR A 104 16.50 -0.86 -6.03
N LEU A 105 15.41 -0.31 -6.58
CA LEU A 105 15.33 1.11 -6.90
C LEU A 105 15.43 2.00 -5.65
N PHE A 106 14.95 1.50 -4.51
CA PHE A 106 14.95 2.20 -3.24
C PHE A 106 15.78 1.43 -2.20
N PHE A 107 16.76 2.11 -1.59
CA PHE A 107 17.57 1.58 -0.48
C PHE A 107 18.29 0.26 -0.79
N ALA A 108 18.84 0.10 -2.01
CA ALA A 108 19.49 -1.13 -2.50
C ALA A 108 20.46 -1.76 -1.49
N ASP A 109 21.34 -0.95 -0.90
CA ASP A 109 22.35 -1.40 0.06
C ASP A 109 21.72 -2.03 1.30
N GLN A 110 20.69 -1.39 1.85
CA GLN A 110 19.98 -1.90 3.01
C GLN A 110 19.18 -3.15 2.67
N VAL A 111 18.50 -3.13 1.52
CA VAL A 111 17.62 -4.18 1.04
C VAL A 111 18.35 -5.50 0.79
N SER A 112 19.57 -5.42 0.25
CA SER A 112 20.44 -6.58 0.03
C SER A 112 20.78 -7.34 1.32
N GLN A 113 20.72 -6.67 2.48
CA GLN A 113 20.98 -7.27 3.79
C GLN A 113 19.74 -7.94 4.40
N LEU A 114 18.54 -7.72 3.85
CA LEU A 114 17.27 -8.13 4.48
C LEU A 114 16.78 -9.49 4.05
N ALA A 115 16.96 -9.88 2.79
CA ALA A 115 16.42 -11.10 2.24
C ALA A 115 17.41 -11.81 1.32
N ARG A 116 17.60 -13.11 1.56
CA ARG A 116 18.58 -13.95 0.83
C ARG A 116 18.08 -14.46 -0.53
N VAL A 117 16.76 -14.51 -0.76
CA VAL A 117 16.18 -15.15 -1.95
C VAL A 117 15.68 -14.12 -2.98
N PHE A 118 14.96 -13.09 -2.54
CA PHE A 118 14.49 -11.99 -3.39
C PHE A 118 14.61 -10.66 -2.63
N PRO A 119 15.77 -10.00 -2.64
CA PRO A 119 15.97 -8.74 -1.93
C PRO A 119 15.06 -7.66 -2.51
N GLY A 120 14.29 -6.99 -1.66
CA GLY A 120 13.52 -5.80 -2.05
C GLY A 120 12.12 -6.06 -2.56
N ARG A 121 11.75 -7.32 -2.79
CA ARG A 121 10.46 -7.68 -3.36
C ARG A 121 9.40 -7.91 -2.28
N PRO A 122 8.28 -7.15 -2.32
CA PRO A 122 7.07 -7.47 -1.56
C PRO A 122 6.63 -8.91 -1.75
N ALA A 123 6.03 -9.51 -0.71
CA ALA A 123 5.46 -10.85 -0.84
C ALA A 123 4.42 -10.91 -1.99
N PRO A 124 4.38 -11.99 -2.80
CA PRO A 124 3.45 -12.08 -3.93
C PRO A 124 1.98 -11.86 -3.54
N LEU A 125 1.58 -12.38 -2.38
CA LEU A 125 0.23 -12.22 -1.84
C LEU A 125 -0.10 -10.75 -1.57
N THR A 126 0.86 -9.99 -1.04
CA THR A 126 0.73 -8.55 -0.80
C THR A 126 0.51 -7.81 -2.13
N CYS A 127 1.28 -8.15 -3.17
CA CYS A 127 1.08 -7.57 -4.50
C CYS A 127 -0.30 -7.86 -5.07
N VAL A 128 -0.79 -9.12 -4.96
CA VAL A 128 -2.15 -9.46 -5.41
C VAL A 128 -3.20 -8.62 -4.67
N ALA A 129 -3.07 -8.49 -3.35
CA ALA A 129 -4.00 -7.71 -2.54
C ALA A 129 -4.03 -6.23 -2.97
N PHE A 130 -2.86 -5.61 -3.18
CA PHE A 130 -2.79 -4.21 -3.64
C PHE A 130 -3.24 -4.02 -5.08
N LEU A 131 -2.99 -4.98 -5.97
CA LEU A 131 -3.50 -4.95 -7.34
C LEU A 131 -5.03 -4.92 -7.34
N LEU A 132 -5.65 -5.86 -6.63
CA LEU A 132 -7.11 -5.93 -6.51
C LEU A 132 -7.68 -4.67 -5.86
N LEU A 133 -7.04 -4.17 -4.79
CA LEU A 133 -7.46 -2.94 -4.12
C LEU A 133 -7.38 -1.72 -5.05
N GLY A 134 -6.29 -1.57 -5.81
CA GLY A 134 -6.12 -0.49 -6.79
C GLY A 134 -7.20 -0.55 -7.87
N LEU A 135 -7.48 -1.73 -8.43
CA LEU A 135 -8.54 -1.93 -9.42
C LEU A 135 -9.93 -1.60 -8.85
N LEU A 136 -10.23 -2.05 -7.63
CA LEU A 136 -11.49 -1.73 -6.95
C LEU A 136 -11.67 -0.22 -6.74
N LEU A 137 -10.61 0.49 -6.36
CA LEU A 137 -10.64 1.94 -6.15
C LEU A 137 -10.81 2.74 -7.45
N LEU A 138 -10.37 2.20 -8.59
CA LEU A 138 -10.58 2.80 -9.90
C LEU A 138 -12.05 2.75 -10.33
N VAL A 139 -12.71 1.61 -10.10
CA VAL A 139 -14.13 1.40 -10.47
C VAL A 139 -15.11 1.89 -9.41
N ALA A 140 -14.63 2.19 -8.20
CA ALA A 140 -15.47 2.69 -7.13
C ALA A 140 -16.25 3.93 -7.59
N PRO A 141 -17.56 4.03 -7.29
CA PRO A 141 -18.32 5.23 -7.59
C PRO A 141 -17.71 6.41 -6.83
N ALA A 142 -17.66 7.58 -7.47
CA ALA A 142 -17.23 8.79 -6.78
C ALA A 142 -18.11 8.99 -5.53
N ALA A 143 -17.51 9.32 -4.38
CA ALA A 143 -18.30 9.72 -3.23
C ALA A 143 -19.20 10.86 -3.67
N ARG A 144 -20.53 10.64 -3.60
CA ARG A 144 -21.49 11.69 -3.91
C ARG A 144 -21.15 12.84 -2.99
N SER A 145 -20.71 13.95 -3.57
CA SER A 145 -20.61 15.22 -2.87
C SER A 145 -21.93 15.38 -2.15
N ARG A 146 -21.89 15.30 -0.81
CA ARG A 146 -23.06 15.56 0.02
C ARG A 146 -23.24 17.06 -0.14
N SER A 147 -24.00 17.44 -1.18
CA SER A 147 -24.29 18.83 -1.50
C SER A 147 -24.81 19.48 -0.22
N ARG A 148 -24.04 20.44 0.28
CA ARG A 148 -24.56 21.41 1.22
C ARG A 148 -25.63 22.25 0.53
#